data_AF-A0A955V9N0-F1
#
_entry.id   AF-A0A955V9N0-F1
#
_cell.length_a   1.000
_cell.length_b   1.000
_cell.length_c   1.000
_cell.angle_alpha   90.00
_cell.angle_beta   90.00
_cell.angle_gamma   90.00
#
_symmetry.space_group_name_H-M   'P 1'
#
loop_
_entity.id
_entity.type
_entity.pdbx_description
1 polymer ?
#
loop_
_entity_poly.entity_id
_entity_poly.type
_entity_poly.pdbx_seq_one_letter_code
_entity_poly.pdbx_strand_id
1 'polypeptide(L)' 'MSMRYIPHTEADKAEMLAAIGVSSVDELFQTIPEDLRLGRALEVPRGLAEADLLAHLRALAAKNVASSDAVSFLGGGVYR' A
#
# COMPACT_ATOMS: atom_id res chain seq x y z
N MET A 1 -0.30 -17.76 2.14
CA MET A 1 -1.24 -17.33 1.08
C MET A 1 -0.75 -15.97 0.61
N SER A 2 -0.12 -15.87 -0.56
CA SER A 2 0.42 -14.58 -1.06
C SER A 2 -0.73 -13.78 -1.67
N MET A 3 -1.36 -12.90 -0.90
CA MET A 3 -2.37 -11.98 -1.43
C MET A 3 -1.66 -10.85 -2.20
N ARG A 4 -1.33 -11.08 -3.47
CA ARG A 4 -0.73 -10.04 -4.33
C ARG A 4 -1.81 -9.02 -4.68
N TYR A 5 -1.59 -7.76 -4.30
CA TYR A 5 -2.44 -6.64 -4.70
C TYR A 5 -2.42 -6.43 -6.22
N ILE A 6 -1.26 -6.65 -6.84
CA ILE A 6 -1.10 -6.57 -8.30
C ILE A 6 -1.35 -7.97 -8.88
N PRO A 7 -2.39 -8.14 -9.73
CA PRO A 7 -2.76 -9.46 -10.24
C PRO A 7 -1.86 -9.91 -11.39
N HIS A 8 -1.22 -8.98 -12.10
CA HIS A 8 -0.44 -9.25 -13.29
C HIS A 8 0.92 -9.87 -12.98
N THR A 9 1.24 -10.93 -13.71
CA THR A 9 2.56 -11.55 -13.74
C THR A 9 3.52 -10.78 -14.64
N GLU A 10 4.80 -11.13 -14.61
CA GLU A 10 5.78 -10.58 -15.57
C GLU A 10 5.42 -10.95 -17.02
N ALA A 11 4.83 -12.12 -17.24
CA ALA A 11 4.38 -12.57 -18.57
C ALA A 11 3.21 -11.70 -19.07
N ASP A 12 2.21 -11.45 -18.22
CA ASP A 12 1.07 -10.59 -18.57
C ASP A 12 1.56 -9.19 -18.93
N LYS A 13 2.48 -8.62 -18.13
CA LYS A 13 3.06 -7.30 -18.42
C LYS A 13 3.80 -7.28 -19.76
N ALA A 14 4.56 -8.32 -20.09
CA ALA A 14 5.26 -8.41 -21.36
C ALA A 14 4.28 -8.48 -22.55
N GLU A 15 3.21 -9.27 -22.45
CA GLU A 15 2.17 -9.35 -23.48
C GLU A 15 1.46 -8.01 -23.68
N MET A 16 1.10 -7.35 -22.57
CA MET A 16 0.45 -6.03 -22.61
C MET A 16 1.33 -4.97 -23.27
N LEU A 17 2.62 -4.90 -22.93
CA LEU A 17 3.58 -3.96 -23.52
C LEU A 17 3.78 -4.23 -25.02
N ALA A 18 3.89 -5.50 -25.42
CA ALA A 18 4.01 -5.89 -26.81
C ALA A 18 2.75 -5.51 -27.62
N ALA A 19 1.56 -5.68 -27.04
CA ALA A 19 0.29 -5.34 -27.69
C ALA A 19 0.16 -3.84 -28.01
N ILE A 20 0.74 -2.97 -27.19
CA ILE A 20 0.73 -1.51 -27.38
C ILE A 20 2.03 -0.98 -28.02
N GLY A 21 2.97 -1.86 -28.36
CA GLY A 21 4.17 -1.53 -29.12
C GLY A 21 5.26 -0.77 -28.36
N VAL A 22 5.30 -0.86 -27.02
CA VAL A 22 6.36 -0.25 -26.19
C VAL A 22 7.25 -1.31 -25.55
N SER A 23 8.50 -0.95 -25.24
CA SER A 23 9.47 -1.91 -24.67
C SER A 23 9.54 -1.90 -23.15
N SER A 24 8.97 -0.86 -22.52
CA SER A 24 9.03 -0.65 -21.07
C SER A 24 7.82 0.11 -20.54
N VAL A 25 7.58 -0.02 -19.22
CA VAL A 25 6.57 0.79 -18.52
C VAL A 25 6.94 2.28 -18.52
N ASP A 26 8.24 2.60 -18.50
CA ASP A 26 8.73 3.99 -18.47
C ASP A 26 8.36 4.78 -19.73
N GLU A 27 8.22 4.10 -20.88
CA GLU A 27 7.75 4.71 -22.13
C GLU A 27 6.33 5.26 -22.02
N LEU A 28 5.49 4.65 -21.18
CA LEU A 28 4.10 5.11 -20.95
C LEU A 28 4.04 6.49 -20.30
N PHE A 29 5.12 6.92 -19.65
CA PHE A 29 5.21 8.19 -18.95
C PHE A 29 5.94 9.29 -19.74
N GLN A 30 6.34 9.04 -21.00
CA GLN A 30 7.10 9.99 -21.83
C GLN A 30 6.44 11.36 -21.98
N THR A 31 5.11 11.44 -21.86
CA THR A 31 4.35 12.69 -21.93
C THR A 31 4.53 13.59 -20.71
N ILE A 32 5.06 13.07 -19.60
CA ILE A 32 5.37 13.85 -18.39
C ILE A 32 6.76 14.46 -18.58
N PRO A 33 6.92 15.80 -18.58
CA PRO A 33 8.23 16.45 -18.61
C PRO A 33 9.18 15.91 -17.53
N GLU A 34 10.46 15.72 -17.87
CA GLU A 34 11.45 15.08 -16.98
C GLU A 34 11.65 15.85 -15.67
N ASP A 35 11.61 17.18 -15.73
CA ASP A 35 11.71 18.09 -14.58
C ASP A 35 10.53 17.98 -13.61
N LEU A 36 9.40 17.43 -14.06
CA LEU A 36 8.23 17.13 -13.23
C LEU A 36 8.24 15.70 -12.67
N ARG A 37 9.15 14.84 -13.12
CA ARG A 37 9.26 13.46 -12.60
C ARG A 37 10.10 13.42 -11.35
N LEU A 38 9.73 12.54 -10.42
CA LEU A 38 10.51 12.32 -9.22
C LEU A 38 11.78 11.54 -9.55
N GLY A 39 12.93 12.21 -9.57
CA GLY A 39 14.26 11.60 -9.82
C GLY A 39 14.86 10.85 -8.62
N ARG A 40 14.05 10.50 -7.62
CA ARG A 40 14.47 9.79 -6.40
C ARG A 40 13.40 8.80 -5.96
N ALA A 41 13.78 7.87 -5.10
CA ALA A 41 12.80 7.03 -4.42
C ALA A 41 11.87 7.87 -3.52
N LEU A 42 10.65 7.37 -3.32
CA LEU A 42 9.74 7.92 -2.32
C LEU A 42 10.35 7.77 -0.92
N GLU A 43 10.21 8.80 -0.09
CA GLU A 43 10.66 8.81 1.31
C GLU A 43 9.63 8.11 2.20
N VAL A 44 9.40 6.82 1.94
CA VAL A 44 8.51 5.98 2.74
C VAL A 44 9.26 4.75 3.23
N PRO A 45 8.91 4.20 4.41
CA PRO A 45 9.48 2.96 4.89
C PRO A 45 9.27 1.82 3.89
N ARG A 46 10.20 0.85 3.89
CA ARG A 46 10.05 -0.35 3.08
C ARG A 46 8.75 -1.07 3.47
N GLY A 47 8.06 -1.61 2.46
CA GLY A 47 6.89 -2.47 2.69
C GLY A 47 7.22 -3.64 3.61
N LEU A 48 6.27 -3.97 4.49
CA LEU A 48 6.30 -5.14 5.37
C LEU A 48 5.59 -6.31 4.71
N ALA A 49 6.01 -7.54 5.02
CA ALA A 49 5.21 -8.72 4.71
C ALA A 49 3.88 -8.67 5.47
N GLU A 50 2.84 -9.31 4.95
CA GLU A 50 1.48 -9.22 5.51
C GLU A 50 1.43 -9.61 7.00
N ALA A 51 2.09 -10.70 7.38
CA ALA A 51 2.14 -11.16 8.77
C ALA A 51 2.83 -10.13 9.68
N ASP A 52 3.95 -9.55 9.22
CA ASP A 52 4.71 -8.54 9.96
C ASP A 52 3.92 -7.24 10.08
N LEU A 53 3.21 -6.84 9.02
CA LEU A 53 2.32 -5.68 9.02
C LEU A 53 1.20 -5.85 10.04
N LEU A 54 0.54 -7.00 10.05
CA LEU A 54 -0.52 -7.28 11.03
C LEU A 54 0.01 -7.28 12.47
N ALA A 55 1.18 -7.87 12.70
CA ALA A 55 1.82 -7.84 14.02
C ALA A 55 2.16 -6.41 14.44
N HIS A 56 2.73 -5.62 13.54
CA HIS A 56 3.05 -4.21 13.77
C HIS A 56 1.80 -3.38 14.12
N LEU A 57 0.73 -3.52 13.34
CA LEU A 57 -0.53 -2.80 13.57
C LEU A 57 -1.18 -3.20 14.89
N ARG A 58 -1.17 -4.49 15.26
CA ARG A 58 -1.66 -4.95 16.56
C ARG A 58 -0.85 -4.36 17.72
N ALA A 59 0.47 -4.31 17.59
CA ALA A 59 1.35 -3.72 18.60
C ALA A 59 1.11 -2.21 18.76
N LEU A 60 0.82 -1.49 17.67
CA LEU A 60 0.42 -0.08 17.75
C LEU A 60 -0.94 0.09 18.41
N ALA A 61 -1.93 -0.72 18.03
CA ALA A 61 -3.28 -0.65 18.59
C ALA A 61 -3.29 -0.94 20.10
N ALA A 62 -2.47 -1.87 20.57
CA ALA A 62 -2.33 -2.22 21.99
C ALA A 62 -1.78 -1.09 22.88
N LYS A 63 -1.28 0.01 22.29
CA LYS A 63 -0.91 1.21 23.06
C LYS A 63 -2.12 2.04 23.48
N ASN A 64 -3.29 1.80 22.89
CA ASN A 64 -4.54 2.46 23.24
C ASN A 64 -5.27 1.66 24.32
N VAL A 65 -6.10 2.34 25.12
CA VAL A 65 -7.15 1.68 25.93
C VAL A 65 -8.41 1.66 25.08
N ALA A 66 -8.77 0.50 24.52
CA ALA A 66 -10.01 0.40 23.77
C ALA A 66 -11.20 0.45 24.71
N SER A 67 -12.34 0.99 24.25
CA SER A 67 -13.56 1.01 25.08
C SER A 67 -14.17 -0.40 25.34
N SER A 68 -13.61 -1.46 24.76
CA SER A 68 -13.94 -2.86 25.09
C SER A 68 -13.19 -3.33 26.31
N ASP A 69 -12.08 -2.68 26.62
CA ASP A 69 -11.12 -3.13 27.62
C ASP A 69 -11.31 -2.34 28.92
N ALA A 70 -12.16 -1.30 28.90
CA ALA A 70 -12.51 -0.49 30.06
C ALA A 70 -13.97 -0.02 29.96
N VAL A 71 -14.63 0.07 31.12
CA VAL A 71 -15.97 0.66 31.22
C VAL A 71 -15.88 2.16 30.96
N SER A 72 -16.64 2.66 29.98
CA SER A 72 -16.65 4.07 29.57
C SER A 72 -17.99 4.73 29.89
N PHE A 73 -17.96 5.77 30.74
CA PHE A 73 -19.13 6.58 31.09
C PHE A 73 -19.17 7.93 30.37
N LEU A 74 -18.38 8.11 29.30
CA LEU A 74 -18.26 9.40 28.60
C LEU A 74 -19.55 9.83 27.86
N GLY A 75 -20.42 8.89 27.50
CA GLY A 75 -21.70 9.18 26.83
C GLY A 75 -21.53 9.90 25.49
N GLY A 76 -22.36 10.92 25.22
CA GLY A 76 -22.21 11.76 24.02
C GLY A 76 -22.79 11.14 22.74
N GLY A 77 -23.75 10.23 22.85
CA GLY A 77 -24.40 9.60 21.69
C GLY A 77 -23.69 8.33 21.18
N VAL A 78 -22.58 7.93 21.80
CA VAL A 78 -21.91 6.65 21.53
C VAL A 78 -21.88 5.84 22.82
N TYR A 79 -22.57 4.71 22.81
CA TYR A 79 -22.71 3.79 23.94
C TYR A 79 -22.23 2.41 23.51
N ARG A 80 -21.57 1.69 24.42
CA ARG A 80 -20.94 0.40 24.16
C ARG A 80 -21.41 -0.64 25.16
#